data_AF-A0A0F4ITD7-F1
#
_entry.id   AF-A0A0F4ITD7-F1
#
_cell.length_a   1.000
_cell.length_b   1.000
_cell.length_c   1.000
_cell.angle_alpha   90.00
_cell.angle_beta   90.00
_cell.angle_gamma   90.00
#
_symmetry.space_group_name_H-M   'P 1'
#
loop_
_entity.id
_entity.type
_entity.pdbx_description
1 polymer ?
#
loop_
_entity_poly.entity_id
_entity_poly.type
_entity_poly.pdbx_seq_one_letter_code
_entity_poly.pdbx_strand_id
1 'polypeptide(L)' 'LDHLKDVVDETGADEVIVLTAPHFVEEFFHRDWASRARHKVGVPVLKLFAHNE' A
#
# COMPACT_ATOMS: atom_id res chain seq x y z
N LEU A 1 5.57 -3.15 5.84
CA LEU A 1 4.26 -3.85 5.76
C LEU A 1 3.67 -4.10 7.14
N ASP A 2 4.46 -4.37 8.18
CA ASP A 2 3.99 -4.46 9.58
C ASP A 2 3.21 -3.23 10.01
N HIS A 3 3.79 -2.04 9.82
CA HIS A 3 3.09 -0.79 10.13
C HIS A 3 1.75 -0.63 9.39
N LEU A 4 1.64 -1.15 8.16
CA LEU A 4 0.38 -1.11 7.41
C LEU A 4 -0.70 -1.95 8.09
N LYS A 5 -0.31 -3.09 8.67
CA LYS A 5 -1.21 -3.96 9.42
C LYS A 5 -1.61 -3.31 10.74
N ASP A 6 -0.66 -2.75 11.48
CA ASP A 6 -0.95 -2.09 12.76
C ASP A 6 -2.00 -0.98 12.58
N VAL A 7 -1.85 -0.14 11.55
CA VAL A 7 -2.82 0.91 11.23
C VAL A 7 -4.20 0.33 10.88
N VAL A 8 -4.26 -0.76 10.11
CA VAL A 8 -5.54 -1.42 9.79
C VAL A 8 -6.20 -1.97 11.05
N ASP A 9 -5.45 -2.66 11.91
CA ASP A 9 -5.95 -3.24 13.15
C ASP A 9 -6.43 -2.15 14.13
N GLU A 10 -5.70 -1.04 14.23
CA GLU A 10 -6.05 0.11 15.09
C GLU A 10 -7.29 0.87 14.61
N THR A 11 -7.45 1.01 13.29
CA THR A 11 -8.53 1.80 12.70
C THR A 11 -9.78 0.98 12.35
N GLY A 12 -9.65 -0.35 12.27
CA GLY A 12 -10.69 -1.22 11.73
C GLY A 12 -10.98 -0.95 10.26
N ALA A 13 -9.98 -0.53 9.49
CA ALA A 13 -10.16 -0.12 8.10
C ALA A 13 -10.57 -1.30 7.19
N ASP A 14 -11.59 -1.08 6.35
CA ASP A 14 -12.07 -2.06 5.37
C ASP A 14 -11.23 -2.09 4.07
N GLU A 15 -10.38 -1.09 3.82
CA GLU A 15 -9.53 -0.98 2.63
C GLU A 15 -8.28 -0.15 2.91
N VAL A 16 -7.18 -0.45 2.22
CA VAL A 16 -5.96 0.36 2.22
C VAL A 16 -5.70 0.98 0.86
N ILE A 17 -5.52 2.31 0.83
CA ILE A 17 -5.14 3.06 -0.37
C ILE A 17 -3.71 3.59 -0.21
N VAL A 18 -2.81 3.21 -1.11
CA VAL A 18 -1.41 3.66 -1.13
C VAL A 18 -1.20 4.65 -2.25
N LEU A 19 -1.05 5.93 -1.93
CA LEU A 19 -0.70 6.98 -2.88
C LEU A 19 0.83 7.12 -2.96
N THR A 20 1.40 6.94 -4.15
CA THR A 20 2.85 7.05 -4.38
C THR A 20 3.16 8.33 -5.16
N ALA A 21 4.14 9.11 -4.69
CA ALA A 21 4.64 10.29 -5.39
C ALA A 21 5.39 9.90 -6.69
N PRO A 22 5.30 10.70 -7.77
CA PRO A 22 5.74 10.31 -9.12
C PRO A 22 7.23 9.99 -9.25
N HIS A 23 8.10 10.49 -8.36
CA HIS A 23 9.55 10.31 -8.45
C HIS A 23 10.12 9.16 -7.58
N PHE A 24 9.28 8.43 -6.85
CA PHE A 24 9.69 7.34 -5.96
C PHE A 24 9.23 5.95 -6.44
N VAL A 25 8.76 5.85 -7.68
CA VAL A 25 7.96 4.70 -8.12
C VAL A 25 8.80 3.47 -8.47
N GLU A 26 9.98 3.63 -9.09
CA GLU A 26 10.59 2.50 -9.81
C GLU A 26 11.77 1.77 -9.12
N GLU A 27 12.52 2.35 -8.18
CA GLU A 27 13.73 1.67 -7.68
C GLU A 27 13.54 0.71 -6.47
N PHE A 28 12.38 0.70 -5.78
CA PHE A 28 12.26 -0.01 -4.47
C PHE A 28 11.03 -0.91 -4.28
N PHE A 29 10.02 -0.82 -5.14
CA PHE A 29 8.84 -1.67 -5.04
C PHE A 29 9.12 -3.01 -5.71
N HIS A 30 9.69 -3.93 -4.93
CA HIS A 30 9.79 -5.34 -5.24
C HIS A 30 8.50 -5.77 -5.94
N ARG A 31 8.63 -6.43 -7.10
CA ARG A 31 7.53 -6.75 -8.02
C ARG A 31 6.33 -7.44 -7.35
N ASP A 32 6.50 -7.95 -6.13
CA ASP A 32 5.53 -8.69 -5.32
C ASP A 32 4.87 -7.91 -4.15
N TRP A 33 5.29 -6.68 -3.84
CA TRP A 33 4.96 -6.05 -2.56
C TRP A 33 3.46 -5.85 -2.36
N ALA A 34 2.72 -5.48 -3.41
CA ALA A 34 1.28 -5.22 -3.34
C ALA A 34 0.49 -6.51 -3.10
N SER A 35 1.02 -7.65 -3.58
CA SER A 35 0.46 -8.97 -3.27
C SER A 35 0.72 -9.33 -1.81
N ARG A 36 1.95 -9.12 -1.33
CA ARG A 36 2.34 -9.34 0.07
C ARG A 36 1.58 -8.45 1.05
N ALA A 37 1.31 -7.20 0.66
CA ALA A 37 0.51 -6.26 1.46
C ALA A 37 -0.90 -6.81 1.68
N ARG A 38 -1.62 -7.19 0.60
CA ARG A 38 -2.96 -7.78 0.68
C ARG A 38 -3.02 -8.98 1.60
N HIS A 39 -2.10 -9.93 1.45
CA HIS A 39 -2.06 -11.10 2.31
C HIS A 39 -1.76 -10.75 3.78
N LYS A 40 -0.96 -9.71 4.02
CA LYS A 40 -0.56 -9.31 5.37
C LYS A 40 -1.65 -8.57 6.13
N VAL A 41 -2.36 -7.66 5.46
CA VAL A 41 -3.38 -6.81 6.10
C VAL A 41 -4.77 -7.44 6.08
N GLY A 42 -5.03 -8.43 5.21
CA GLY A 42 -6.31 -9.14 5.15
C GLY A 42 -7.46 -8.37 4.49
N VAL A 43 -7.25 -7.09 4.17
CA VAL A 43 -8.20 -6.23 3.47
C VAL A 43 -7.71 -5.87 2.06
N PRO A 44 -8.60 -5.45 1.14
CA PRO A 44 -8.23 -4.96 -0.17
C PRO A 44 -7.17 -3.84 -0.10
N VAL A 45 -6.24 -3.85 -1.08
CA VAL A 45 -5.19 -2.83 -1.19
C VAL A 45 -5.18 -2.27 -2.61
N LEU A 46 -5.35 -0.96 -2.74
CA LEU A 46 -5.26 -0.21 -3.99
C LEU A 46 -3.99 0.64 -4.02
N LYS A 47 -3.21 0.55 -5.11
CA LYS A 47 -2.04 1.41 -5.34
C LYS A 47 -2.41 2.49 -6.34
N LEU A 48 -2.30 3.76 -5.93
CA LEU A 48 -2.48 4.93 -6.78
C LEU A 48 -1.12 5.61 -7.01
N PHE A 49 -0.92 6.10 -8.22
CA PHE A 49 0.23 6.93 -8.58
C PHE A 49 -0.24 8.35 -8.78
N ALA A 50 0.34 9.28 -8.03
CA ALA A 50 0.07 10.69 -8.23
C ALA A 50 0.71 11.13 -9.55
N HIS A 51 -0.07 11.82 -10.38
CA HIS A 51 0.42 12.53 -11.56
C HIS A 51 0.52 14.01 -11.19
N ASN A 52 1.70 14.61 -11.35
CA ASN A 52 1.85 16.06 -11.25
C ASN A 52 1.74 16.62 -12.68
N GLU A 53 0.77 17.50 -12.91
CA GLU A 53 0.79 18.43 -14.05
C GLU A 53 1.69 19.64 -13.73
#